data_AF-A0A967J6C7-F1
#
_entry.id   AF-A0A967J6C7-F1
#
_cell.length_a   1.000
_cell.length_b   1.000
_cell.length_c   1.000
_cell.angle_alpha   90.00
_cell.angle_beta   90.00
_cell.angle_gamma   90.00
#
_symmetry.space_group_name_H-M   'P 1'
#
loop_
_entity.id
_entity.type
_entity.pdbx_description
1 polymer ?
#
loop_
_entity_poly.entity_id
_entity_poly.type
_entity_poly.pdbx_seq_one_letter_code
_entity_poly.pdbx_strand_id
1 'polypeptide(L)'
;ASAPPTWTAVAAVFLNDVQIDGGSAERLRAFVEEGGGLIVAFGEGGGWPGSAGDLLPGTVGGAQDRMQGPGGRLGYLDYEHPIFEVFAGPRSGDFTGARFYRARRFEPSDSAAILARFDDGSVALAELRRGRGRVLVWTSSLDAWWNDLALQPVFLPFVHRLAEYLGGRTEAVPWFVTGQVVDLADPEALETAGLVSSEAAGLAEGLDQVAIAPSGDTRSLPAADGPRYLPLEEHGFYTVRQPGSDPDRPFVMAVNVDLEESDLTRIDPQELVLQIEAATAPPDDGPALGEALELRREDQERRQSVWRWLLLAALILLIGETVLSN
;
A
#
# COMPACT_ATOMS: atom_id res chain seq x y z
N ALA A 1 41.52 15.26 4.78
CA ALA A 1 40.29 15.34 5.59
C ALA A 1 39.18 15.82 4.67
N SER A 2 38.36 14.91 4.17
CA SER A 2 37.16 15.26 3.39
C SER A 2 36.13 15.89 4.33
N ALA A 3 35.51 16.98 3.90
CA ALA A 3 34.39 17.59 4.63
C ALA A 3 33.29 16.53 4.88
N PRO A 4 32.60 16.56 6.03
CA PRO A 4 31.50 15.63 6.30
C PRO A 4 30.36 15.87 5.29
N PRO A 5 29.68 14.81 4.83
CA PRO A 5 28.53 14.97 3.94
C PRO A 5 27.43 15.74 4.68
N THR A 6 26.92 16.81 4.06
CA THR A 6 25.66 17.45 4.45
C THR A 6 24.52 16.51 4.10
N TRP A 7 23.85 15.97 5.13
CA TRP A 7 22.78 14.96 5.01
C TRP A 7 21.47 15.49 4.40
N THR A 8 21.39 16.78 4.07
CA THR A 8 20.19 17.48 3.60
C THR A 8 19.58 16.95 2.29
N ALA A 9 20.24 16.03 1.59
CA ALA A 9 19.72 15.41 0.36
C ALA A 9 19.63 13.87 0.45
N VAL A 10 19.89 13.27 1.61
CA VAL A 10 19.94 11.82 1.80
C VAL A 10 18.70 11.37 2.57
N ALA A 11 17.86 10.53 1.99
CA ALA A 11 16.67 10.01 2.68
C ALA A 11 16.95 8.71 3.48
N ALA A 12 17.93 7.92 3.03
CA ALA A 12 18.29 6.66 3.68
C ALA A 12 19.80 6.37 3.58
N VAL A 13 20.34 5.68 4.58
CA VAL A 13 21.75 5.26 4.66
C VAL A 13 21.84 3.75 4.79
N PHE A 14 22.65 3.14 3.92
CA PHE A 14 22.93 1.70 3.92
C PHE A 14 24.37 1.46 4.36
N LEU A 15 24.52 0.74 5.47
CA LEU A 15 25.82 0.29 5.97
C LEU A 15 25.91 -1.22 5.79
N ASN A 16 26.77 -1.69 4.89
CA ASN A 16 27.01 -3.12 4.69
C ASN A 16 28.43 -3.50 5.10
N ASP A 17 28.54 -4.25 6.20
CA ASP A 17 29.80 -4.78 6.74
C ASP A 17 30.87 -3.71 7.06
N VAL A 18 30.45 -2.56 7.58
CA VAL A 18 31.34 -1.42 7.90
C VAL A 18 31.53 -1.28 9.41
N GLN A 19 32.74 -0.93 9.84
CA GLN A 19 33.01 -0.46 11.21
C GLN A 19 32.62 1.01 11.35
N ILE A 20 31.75 1.30 12.32
CA ILE A 20 31.32 2.66 12.63
C ILE A 20 31.99 3.13 13.93
N ASP A 21 32.57 4.34 13.90
CA ASP A 21 33.11 4.99 15.09
C ASP A 21 32.02 5.74 15.87
N GLY A 22 32.31 6.10 17.13
CA GLY A 22 31.34 6.79 17.99
C GLY A 22 30.86 8.11 17.38
N GLY A 23 31.75 8.90 16.80
CA GLY A 23 31.39 10.19 16.18
C GLY A 23 30.46 10.05 14.97
N SER A 24 30.62 9.00 14.16
CA SER A 24 29.72 8.69 13.04
C SER A 24 28.38 8.17 13.53
N ALA A 25 28.37 7.35 14.59
CA ALA A 25 27.13 6.87 15.19
C ALA A 25 26.28 8.02 15.76
N GLU A 26 26.90 9.03 16.39
CA GLU A 26 26.19 10.25 16.83
C GLU A 26 25.57 11.02 15.66
N ARG A 27 26.28 11.16 14.55
CA ARG A 27 25.74 11.81 13.34
C ARG A 27 24.58 11.03 12.74
N LEU A 28 24.68 9.70 12.72
CA LEU A 28 23.60 8.83 12.27
C LEU A 28 22.40 8.88 13.22
N ARG A 29 22.61 9.04 14.53
CA ARG A 29 21.51 9.25 15.50
C ARG A 29 20.73 10.52 15.15
N ALA A 30 21.42 11.65 14.99
CA ALA A 30 20.76 12.91 14.63
C ALA A 30 19.99 12.78 13.30
N PHE A 31 20.62 12.17 12.29
CA PHE A 31 19.98 11.89 11.00
C PHE A 31 18.70 11.06 11.11
N VAL A 32 18.71 9.99 11.91
CA VAL A 32 17.53 9.14 12.13
C VAL A 32 16.45 9.88 12.91
N GLU A 33 16.81 10.63 13.95
CA GLU A 33 15.85 11.40 14.74
C GLU A 33 15.13 12.47 13.90
N GLU A 34 15.83 13.03 12.91
CA GLU A 34 15.31 13.98 11.91
C GLU A 34 14.47 13.34 10.79
N GLY A 35 14.22 12.03 10.82
CA GLY A 35 13.36 11.33 9.85
C GLY A 35 14.09 10.43 8.86
N GLY A 36 15.42 10.42 8.88
CA GLY A 36 16.22 9.56 8.03
C GLY A 36 16.05 8.06 8.32
N GLY A 37 16.14 7.23 7.28
CA GLY A 37 16.18 5.78 7.42
C GLY A 37 17.61 5.25 7.50
N LEU A 38 17.87 4.35 8.44
CA LEU A 38 19.17 3.66 8.56
C LEU A 38 18.98 2.15 8.44
N ILE A 39 19.80 1.48 7.63
CA ILE A 39 19.99 0.03 7.71
C ILE A 39 21.45 -0.32 7.97
N VAL A 40 21.64 -1.20 8.95
CA VAL A 40 22.94 -1.77 9.30
C VAL A 40 22.90 -3.27 9.02
N ALA A 41 23.59 -3.68 7.96
CA ALA A 41 23.85 -5.06 7.63
C ALA A 41 25.23 -5.47 8.17
N PHE A 42 25.26 -6.55 8.95
CA PHE A 42 26.47 -7.02 9.62
C PHE A 42 27.12 -8.20 8.89
N GLY A 43 28.44 -8.14 8.72
CA GLY A 43 29.24 -9.28 8.28
C GLY A 43 30.45 -9.52 9.20
N GLU A 44 31.56 -9.91 8.57
CA GLU A 44 32.82 -10.23 9.24
C GLU A 44 33.44 -8.98 9.86
N GLY A 45 33.51 -7.91 9.07
CA GLY A 45 34.13 -6.65 9.41
C GLY A 45 33.18 -5.64 10.07
N GLY A 46 31.88 -5.89 10.14
CA GLY A 46 30.88 -4.93 10.62
C GLY A 46 30.89 -4.78 12.14
N GLY A 47 30.77 -3.54 12.61
CA GLY A 47 30.77 -3.25 14.03
C GLY A 47 30.11 -1.92 14.37
N TRP A 48 29.50 -1.89 15.56
CA TRP A 48 28.78 -0.74 16.08
C TRP A 48 29.35 -0.35 17.44
N PRO A 49 29.57 0.95 17.71
CA PRO A 49 30.18 1.39 18.95
C PRO A 49 29.20 1.18 20.11
N GLY A 50 29.66 0.59 21.21
CA GLY A 50 28.83 0.33 22.39
C GLY A 50 28.20 1.59 23.00
N SER A 51 28.85 2.75 22.84
CA SER A 51 28.33 4.05 23.28
C SER A 51 27.05 4.49 22.56
N ALA A 52 26.74 3.90 21.40
CA ALA A 52 25.54 4.19 20.62
C ALA A 52 24.67 2.95 20.39
N GLY A 53 24.83 1.90 21.21
CA GLY A 53 24.08 0.65 21.04
C GLY A 53 22.56 0.82 21.16
N ASP A 54 22.11 1.86 21.85
CA ASP A 54 20.71 2.24 22.00
C ASP A 54 20.03 2.73 20.71
N LEU A 55 20.81 3.07 19.66
CA LEU A 55 20.27 3.42 18.34
C LEU A 55 19.78 2.18 17.59
N LEU A 56 20.32 0.99 17.87
CA LEU A 56 19.95 -0.24 17.18
C LEU A 56 18.73 -0.91 17.86
N PRO A 57 17.94 -1.72 17.12
CA PRO A 57 16.85 -2.55 17.66
C PRO A 57 17.27 -3.66 18.65
N GLY A 58 18.48 -3.61 19.20
CA GLY A 58 19.00 -4.67 20.04
C GLY A 58 20.53 -4.70 20.06
N THR A 59 21.06 -5.74 20.70
CA THR A 59 22.50 -5.92 20.85
C THR A 59 23.04 -6.96 19.87
N VAL A 60 24.13 -6.61 19.21
CA VAL A 60 24.80 -7.46 18.22
C VAL A 60 25.93 -8.21 18.92
N GLY A 61 25.95 -9.53 18.80
CA GLY A 61 26.97 -10.41 19.35
C GLY A 61 27.99 -10.89 18.32
N GLY A 62 28.67 -12.00 18.63
CA GLY A 62 29.64 -12.63 17.73
C GLY A 62 29.01 -13.24 16.48
N ALA A 63 29.83 -13.49 15.46
CA ALA A 63 29.44 -14.27 14.29
C ALA A 63 29.12 -15.72 14.69
N GLN A 64 28.10 -16.28 14.07
CA GLN A 64 27.68 -17.67 14.22
C GLN A 64 27.71 -18.35 12.86
N ASP A 65 28.42 -19.47 12.78
CA ASP A 65 28.40 -20.33 11.60
C ASP A 65 27.07 -21.10 11.54
N ARG A 66 26.42 -21.04 10.38
CA ARG A 66 25.13 -21.68 10.06
C ARG A 66 25.30 -22.81 9.03
N MET A 67 26.51 -23.38 8.95
CA MET A 67 26.88 -24.41 7.98
C MET A 67 26.37 -25.83 8.33
N GLN A 68 25.44 -25.97 9.28
CA GLN A 68 24.85 -27.27 9.57
C GLN A 68 23.86 -27.63 8.45
N GLY A 69 24.18 -28.67 7.67
CA GLY A 69 23.38 -29.07 6.49
C GLY A 69 23.67 -28.18 5.26
N PRO A 70 22.67 -27.81 4.44
CA PRO A 70 22.86 -27.01 3.23
C PRO A 70 23.06 -25.49 3.48
N GLY A 71 23.21 -25.06 4.74
CA GLY A 71 23.16 -23.66 5.16
C GLY A 71 21.77 -23.28 5.69
N GLY A 72 21.71 -22.31 6.61
CA GLY A 72 20.46 -21.83 7.20
C GLY A 72 19.56 -21.13 6.19
N ARG A 73 18.27 -21.04 6.47
CA ARG A 73 17.27 -20.38 5.63
C ARG A 73 16.53 -19.29 6.41
N LEU A 74 15.80 -18.42 5.72
CA LEU A 74 14.76 -17.61 6.37
C LEU A 74 13.57 -18.53 6.68
N GLY A 75 13.21 -18.62 7.95
CA GLY A 75 12.11 -19.44 8.46
C GLY A 75 10.83 -18.65 8.73
N TYR A 76 10.95 -17.34 8.92
CA TYR A 76 9.83 -16.43 9.13
C TYR A 76 10.09 -15.09 8.46
N LEU A 77 9.05 -14.55 7.84
CA LEU A 77 8.96 -13.22 7.25
C LEU A 77 7.62 -12.61 7.67
N ASP A 78 7.64 -11.36 8.11
CA ASP A 78 6.43 -10.60 8.41
C ASP A 78 5.83 -10.02 7.12
N TYR A 79 4.93 -10.77 6.48
CA TYR A 79 4.30 -10.36 5.22
C TYR A 79 3.27 -9.24 5.36
N GLU A 80 2.90 -8.82 6.57
CA GLU A 80 2.08 -7.62 6.79
C GLU A 80 2.93 -6.35 6.77
N HIS A 81 4.26 -6.49 6.88
CA HIS A 81 5.18 -5.37 6.86
C HIS A 81 5.44 -4.85 5.43
N PRO A 82 5.50 -3.54 5.17
CA PRO A 82 5.68 -2.99 3.81
C PRO A 82 6.92 -3.48 3.06
N ILE A 83 7.98 -3.85 3.79
CA ILE A 83 9.18 -4.46 3.19
C ILE A 83 8.85 -5.79 2.50
N PHE A 84 7.91 -6.56 3.05
CA PHE A 84 7.62 -7.92 2.62
C PHE A 84 6.24 -8.12 1.98
N GLU A 85 5.30 -7.18 2.12
CA GLU A 85 3.92 -7.30 1.63
C GLU A 85 3.85 -7.68 0.14
N VAL A 86 4.73 -7.11 -0.67
CA VAL A 86 4.79 -7.37 -2.12
C VAL A 86 5.17 -8.80 -2.45
N PHE A 87 5.75 -9.55 -1.51
CA PHE A 87 6.18 -10.94 -1.65
C PHE A 87 5.17 -11.96 -1.08
N ALA A 88 4.02 -11.50 -0.56
CA ALA A 88 3.00 -12.39 0.00
C ALA A 88 2.23 -13.18 -1.08
N GLY A 89 2.17 -12.65 -2.31
CA GLY A 89 1.39 -13.20 -3.40
C GLY A 89 2.03 -14.42 -4.09
N PRO A 90 1.25 -15.26 -4.79
CA PRO A 90 1.82 -16.34 -5.60
C PRO A 90 2.80 -15.81 -6.66
N ARG A 91 4.01 -16.41 -6.73
CA ARG A 91 5.09 -16.05 -7.68
C ARG A 91 5.63 -14.62 -7.54
N SER A 92 5.43 -13.99 -6.39
CA SER A 92 5.89 -12.61 -6.16
C SER A 92 7.34 -12.50 -5.67
N GLY A 93 7.96 -13.61 -5.30
CA GLY A 93 9.36 -13.71 -4.89
C GLY A 93 9.53 -14.83 -3.88
N ASP A 94 10.57 -15.66 -4.03
CA ASP A 94 10.81 -16.79 -3.14
C ASP A 94 12.13 -16.60 -2.38
N PHE A 95 12.02 -16.27 -1.08
CA PHE A 95 13.17 -16.18 -0.18
C PHE A 95 13.68 -17.55 0.29
N THR A 96 12.89 -18.62 0.13
CA THR A 96 13.28 -19.95 0.60
C THR A 96 14.47 -20.51 -0.19
N GLY A 97 14.72 -20.01 -1.40
CA GLY A 97 15.90 -20.35 -2.21
C GLY A 97 17.21 -19.91 -1.56
N ALA A 98 17.20 -18.82 -0.80
CA ALA A 98 18.39 -18.26 -0.17
C ALA A 98 18.98 -19.19 0.91
N ARG A 99 20.30 -19.24 0.98
CA ARG A 99 21.09 -19.93 1.99
C ARG A 99 22.00 -18.95 2.71
N PHE A 100 21.99 -19.05 4.03
CA PHE A 100 22.74 -18.22 4.95
C PHE A 100 23.76 -19.09 5.67
N TYR A 101 25.03 -18.80 5.45
CA TYR A 101 26.16 -19.55 5.99
C TYR A 101 26.68 -18.93 7.28
N ARG A 102 26.50 -17.61 7.44
CA ARG A 102 26.87 -16.86 8.64
C ARG A 102 25.87 -15.76 8.95
N ALA A 103 25.68 -15.52 10.24
CA ALA A 103 24.94 -14.37 10.77
C ALA A 103 25.53 -13.97 12.13
N ARG A 104 25.32 -12.73 12.55
CA ARG A 104 25.60 -12.27 13.91
C ARG A 104 24.53 -12.80 14.85
N ARG A 105 24.93 -13.17 16.07
CA ARG A 105 23.97 -13.25 17.18
C ARG A 105 23.32 -11.88 17.35
N PHE A 106 22.02 -11.86 17.55
CA PHE A 106 21.29 -10.63 17.80
C PHE A 106 20.26 -10.86 18.89
N GLU A 107 20.35 -10.06 19.96
CA GLU A 107 19.38 -10.05 21.04
C GLU A 107 18.53 -8.79 20.89
N PRO A 108 17.25 -8.92 20.48
CA PRO A 108 16.40 -7.77 20.25
C PRO A 108 16.05 -7.07 21.56
N SER A 109 15.88 -5.75 21.51
CA SER A 109 15.32 -4.98 22.62
C SER A 109 13.79 -5.16 22.71
N ASP A 110 13.18 -4.85 23.84
CA ASP A 110 11.72 -4.92 24.04
C ASP A 110 10.93 -4.03 23.06
N SER A 111 11.56 -2.98 22.54
CA SER A 111 10.96 -2.03 21.59
C SER A 111 11.19 -2.40 20.12
N ALA A 112 11.84 -3.53 19.85
CA ALA A 112 12.16 -3.94 18.49
C ALA A 112 11.01 -4.74 17.85
N ALA A 113 10.66 -4.39 16.62
CA ALA A 113 9.83 -5.23 15.77
C ALA A 113 10.71 -6.24 15.01
N ILE A 114 10.32 -7.51 15.01
CA ILE A 114 11.08 -8.57 14.34
C ILE A 114 10.42 -8.90 13.01
N LEU A 115 11.08 -8.53 11.92
CA LEU A 115 10.51 -8.61 10.58
C LEU A 115 10.90 -9.91 9.86
N ALA A 116 12.04 -10.51 10.24
CA ALA A 116 12.47 -11.79 9.70
C ALA A 116 13.25 -12.61 10.73
N ARG A 117 13.08 -13.93 10.69
CA ARG A 117 13.89 -14.89 11.46
C ARG A 117 14.44 -15.97 10.55
N PHE A 118 15.59 -16.50 10.94
CA PHE A 118 16.09 -17.73 10.36
C PHE A 118 15.27 -18.94 10.83
N ASP A 119 15.50 -20.06 10.16
CA ASP A 119 14.90 -21.38 10.43
C ASP A 119 15.15 -21.93 11.85
N ASP A 120 16.24 -21.51 12.51
CA ASP A 120 16.52 -21.83 13.92
C ASP A 120 15.91 -20.83 14.92
N GLY A 121 15.10 -19.88 14.44
CA GLY A 121 14.42 -18.87 15.25
C GLY A 121 15.25 -17.63 15.59
N SER A 122 16.55 -17.64 15.28
CA SER A 122 17.42 -16.47 15.48
C SER A 122 17.01 -15.31 14.55
N VAL A 123 17.24 -14.07 15.00
CA VAL A 123 16.75 -12.87 14.30
C VAL A 123 17.58 -12.62 13.04
N ALA A 124 16.90 -12.42 11.90
CA ALA A 124 17.51 -12.06 10.62
C ALA A 124 17.36 -10.56 10.33
N LEU A 125 16.17 -10.01 10.55
CA LEU A 125 15.86 -8.59 10.38
C LEU A 125 15.05 -8.07 11.57
N ALA A 126 15.49 -6.95 12.14
CA ALA A 126 14.79 -6.24 13.20
C ALA A 126 14.68 -4.74 12.88
N GLU A 127 13.62 -4.10 13.36
CA GLU A 127 13.35 -2.67 13.24
C GLU A 127 13.22 -2.01 14.61
N LEU A 128 13.70 -0.77 14.72
CA LEU A 128 13.39 0.16 15.79
C LEU A 128 13.01 1.52 15.19
N ARG A 129 11.86 2.07 15.61
CA ARG A 129 11.53 3.47 15.34
C ARG A 129 12.21 4.37 16.36
N ARG A 130 12.83 5.47 15.89
CA ARG A 130 13.46 6.46 16.75
C ARG A 130 13.29 7.86 16.19
N GLY A 131 12.77 8.77 17.01
CA GLY A 131 12.35 10.09 16.55
C GLY A 131 11.33 9.96 15.41
N ARG A 132 11.56 10.67 14.31
CA ARG A 132 10.74 10.58 13.09
C ARG A 132 11.20 9.49 12.11
N GLY A 133 12.40 8.94 12.29
CA GLY A 133 12.99 7.94 11.41
C GLY A 133 12.91 6.52 11.95
N ARG A 134 13.71 5.64 11.34
CA ARG A 134 13.73 4.20 11.66
C ARG A 134 15.11 3.59 11.41
N VAL A 135 15.42 2.55 12.16
CA VAL A 135 16.65 1.78 12.08
C VAL A 135 16.34 0.32 11.86
N LEU A 136 16.88 -0.24 10.78
CA LEU A 136 16.85 -1.67 10.49
C LEU A 136 18.21 -2.29 10.79
N VAL A 137 18.20 -3.48 11.37
CA VAL A 137 19.38 -4.34 11.49
C VAL A 137 19.16 -5.62 10.74
N TRP A 138 20.05 -5.88 9.77
CA TRP A 138 20.17 -7.15 9.07
C TRP A 138 21.38 -7.91 9.63
N THR A 139 21.16 -9.11 10.17
CA THR A 139 22.20 -9.82 10.94
C THR A 139 23.17 -10.61 10.07
N SER A 140 23.01 -10.61 8.75
CA SER A 140 23.98 -11.13 7.77
C SER A 140 24.46 -9.99 6.86
N SER A 141 25.30 -10.29 5.87
CA SER A 141 25.70 -9.29 4.87
C SER A 141 24.64 -9.14 3.77
N LEU A 142 24.63 -7.99 3.09
CA LEU A 142 23.86 -7.74 1.86
C LEU A 142 24.74 -7.94 0.63
N ASP A 143 25.55 -8.99 0.64
CA ASP A 143 26.43 -9.43 -0.42
C ASP A 143 26.50 -10.96 -0.42
N ALA A 144 27.32 -11.53 -1.31
CA ALA A 144 27.47 -12.97 -1.45
C ALA A 144 28.48 -13.62 -0.48
N TRP A 145 28.98 -12.90 0.53
CA TRP A 145 30.07 -13.39 1.39
C TRP A 145 29.57 -14.30 2.52
N TRP A 146 28.47 -13.93 3.18
CA TRP A 146 27.89 -14.71 4.30
C TRP A 146 26.64 -15.50 3.92
N ASN A 147 26.10 -15.26 2.73
CA ASN A 147 24.89 -15.88 2.21
C ASN A 147 24.88 -15.82 0.68
N ASP A 148 23.91 -16.48 0.05
CA ASP A 148 23.69 -16.40 -1.40
C ASP A 148 22.45 -15.57 -1.77
N LEU A 149 21.88 -14.78 -0.83
CA LEU A 149 20.67 -13.98 -1.08
C LEU A 149 20.88 -13.05 -2.27
N ALA A 150 22.06 -12.42 -2.37
CA ALA A 150 22.42 -11.55 -3.49
C ALA A 150 22.41 -12.24 -4.87
N LEU A 151 22.41 -13.57 -4.91
CA LEU A 151 22.31 -14.39 -6.13
C LEU A 151 20.88 -14.81 -6.44
N GLN A 152 19.93 -14.57 -5.52
CA GLN A 152 18.53 -14.91 -5.70
C GLN A 152 17.78 -13.80 -6.47
N PRO A 153 16.78 -14.14 -7.31
CA PRO A 153 15.98 -13.15 -8.02
C PRO A 153 15.26 -12.14 -7.11
N VAL A 154 14.97 -12.53 -5.86
CA VAL A 154 14.26 -11.70 -4.89
C VAL A 154 15.12 -10.56 -4.30
N PHE A 155 16.45 -10.60 -4.47
CA PHE A 155 17.36 -9.65 -3.84
C PHE A 155 17.12 -8.20 -4.27
N LEU A 156 17.04 -7.93 -5.58
CA LEU A 156 16.85 -6.57 -6.07
C LEU A 156 15.49 -5.98 -5.65
N PRO A 157 14.35 -6.69 -5.81
CA PRO A 157 13.08 -6.26 -5.23
C PRO A 157 13.16 -6.01 -3.72
N PHE A 158 13.83 -6.88 -2.97
CA PHE A 158 13.99 -6.72 -1.52
C PHE A 158 14.76 -5.44 -1.14
N VAL A 159 15.92 -5.21 -1.78
CA VAL A 159 16.71 -3.99 -1.57
C VAL A 159 15.93 -2.73 -1.99
N HIS A 160 15.12 -2.81 -3.04
CA HIS A 160 14.24 -1.72 -3.46
C HIS A 160 13.21 -1.39 -2.38
N ARG A 161 12.50 -2.41 -1.85
CA ARG A 161 11.54 -2.22 -0.75
C ARG A 161 12.19 -1.68 0.52
N LEU A 162 13.40 -2.14 0.84
CA LEU A 162 14.18 -1.55 1.95
C LEU A 162 14.45 -0.06 1.71
N ALA A 163 14.88 0.32 0.50
CA ALA A 163 15.19 1.71 0.18
C ALA A 163 13.94 2.61 0.18
N GLU A 164 12.81 2.12 -0.34
CA GLU A 164 11.52 2.82 -0.29
C GLU A 164 11.06 3.03 1.15
N TYR A 165 11.02 1.96 1.94
CA TYR A 165 10.58 1.98 3.32
C TYR A 165 11.45 2.88 4.21
N LEU A 166 12.77 2.78 4.08
CA LEU A 166 13.73 3.62 4.81
C LEU A 166 13.69 5.08 4.35
N GLY A 167 13.49 5.32 3.06
CA GLY A 167 13.46 6.66 2.49
C GLY A 167 12.24 7.47 2.90
N GLY A 168 11.29 6.91 3.67
CA GLY A 168 10.09 7.61 4.11
C GLY A 168 9.18 8.02 2.95
N ARG A 169 9.45 7.55 1.73
CA ARG A 169 8.51 7.60 0.62
C ARG A 169 7.45 6.56 0.92
N THR A 170 6.51 6.93 1.77
CA THR A 170 5.15 6.42 1.60
C THR A 170 4.84 6.70 0.15
N GLU A 171 4.74 5.64 -0.66
CA GLU A 171 4.09 5.78 -1.95
C GLU A 171 2.68 6.24 -1.59
N ALA A 172 2.49 7.56 -1.69
CA ALA A 172 1.19 8.16 -1.79
C ALA A 172 0.45 7.29 -2.78
N VAL A 173 -0.60 6.60 -2.36
CA VAL A 173 -1.60 6.24 -3.33
C VAL A 173 -2.72 7.24 -3.17
N PRO A 174 -2.59 8.44 -3.78
CA PRO A 174 -3.64 9.44 -3.77
C PRO A 174 -4.64 9.02 -4.85
N TRP A 175 -5.26 7.85 -4.70
CA TRP A 175 -6.46 7.57 -5.48
C TRP A 175 -7.65 8.10 -4.70
N PHE A 176 -8.39 8.98 -5.35
CA PHE A 176 -9.68 9.45 -4.92
C PHE A 176 -10.75 8.80 -5.77
N VAL A 177 -11.99 8.85 -5.30
CA VAL A 177 -13.16 8.44 -6.06
C VAL A 177 -13.84 9.67 -6.66
N THR A 178 -14.34 9.54 -7.89
CA THR A 178 -15.10 10.60 -8.56
C THR A 178 -16.28 11.03 -7.70
N GLY A 179 -16.49 12.33 -7.53
CA GLY A 179 -17.51 12.93 -6.67
C GLY A 179 -17.01 13.39 -5.29
N GLN A 180 -15.78 13.04 -4.90
CA GLN A 180 -15.18 13.54 -3.67
C GLN A 180 -14.76 15.02 -3.79
N VAL A 181 -14.66 15.69 -2.64
CA VAL A 181 -14.15 17.07 -2.54
C VAL A 181 -12.90 17.05 -1.66
N VAL A 182 -11.80 17.58 -2.19
CA VAL A 182 -10.52 17.68 -1.49
C VAL A 182 -10.32 19.11 -1.00
N ASP A 183 -9.95 19.28 0.27
CA ASP A 183 -9.51 20.58 0.77
C ASP A 183 -8.00 20.72 0.62
N LEU A 184 -7.57 21.67 -0.22
CA LEU A 184 -6.17 21.96 -0.50
C LEU A 184 -5.60 23.07 0.40
N ALA A 185 -6.34 23.51 1.42
CA ALA A 185 -5.92 24.57 2.33
C ALA A 185 -4.99 24.11 3.46
N ASP A 186 -4.92 22.80 3.74
CA ASP A 186 -4.17 22.24 4.86
C ASP A 186 -3.02 21.32 4.37
N PRO A 187 -1.81 21.88 4.16
CA PRO A 187 -0.65 21.11 3.71
C PRO A 187 -0.23 20.01 4.68
N GLU A 188 -0.46 20.16 5.99
CA GLU A 188 -0.14 19.15 7.00
C GLU A 188 -1.10 17.98 6.93
N ALA A 189 -2.41 18.22 6.72
CA ALA A 189 -3.38 17.17 6.47
C ALA A 189 -3.11 16.45 5.14
N LEU A 190 -2.69 17.18 4.10
CA LEU A 190 -2.28 16.59 2.83
C LEU A 190 -1.02 15.73 3.00
N GLU A 191 -0.01 16.18 3.75
CA GLU A 191 1.22 15.42 4.01
C GLU A 191 0.95 14.19 4.90
N THR A 192 0.09 14.34 5.91
CA THR A 192 -0.35 13.25 6.81
C THR A 192 -1.17 12.20 6.06
N ALA A 193 -2.00 12.62 5.11
CA ALA A 193 -2.71 11.75 4.19
C ALA A 193 -1.81 11.18 3.08
N GLY A 194 -0.51 11.53 3.08
CA GLY A 194 0.46 11.08 2.11
C GLY A 194 0.27 11.71 0.73
N LEU A 195 -0.61 12.70 0.56
CA LEU A 195 -0.96 13.30 -0.73
C LEU A 195 0.19 14.15 -1.30
N VAL A 196 1.06 14.70 -0.45
CA VAL A 196 2.13 15.63 -0.85
C VAL A 196 3.42 15.33 -0.10
N SER A 197 4.58 15.46 -0.74
CA SER A 197 5.85 15.66 -0.02
C SER A 197 6.07 17.16 0.15
N SER A 198 6.41 17.61 1.36
CA SER A 198 6.62 19.02 1.72
C SER A 198 7.53 19.82 0.77
N GLU A 199 8.38 19.15 -0.01
CA GLU A 199 9.30 19.78 -0.98
C GLU A 199 8.80 19.83 -2.44
N ALA A 200 7.81 19.03 -2.83
CA ALA A 200 7.48 18.80 -4.26
C ALA A 200 6.33 19.64 -4.80
N ALA A 201 5.40 20.09 -3.95
CA ALA A 201 4.11 20.54 -4.45
C ALA A 201 4.00 22.07 -4.61
N GLY A 202 4.95 22.86 -4.11
CA GLY A 202 4.85 24.32 -4.12
C GLY A 202 3.57 24.84 -3.45
N LEU A 203 2.90 24.01 -2.65
CA LEU A 203 1.68 24.28 -1.86
C LEU A 203 2.04 25.07 -0.60
N ALA A 204 2.96 26.02 -0.70
CA ALA A 204 3.26 26.90 0.41
C ALA A 204 1.99 27.65 0.81
N GLU A 205 1.77 27.81 2.11
CA GLU A 205 0.69 28.65 2.62
C GLU A 205 0.74 30.04 1.95
N GLY A 206 -0.42 30.53 1.50
CA GLY A 206 -0.53 31.86 0.91
C GLY A 206 -0.20 31.99 -0.58
N LEU A 207 -0.01 30.89 -1.33
CA LEU A 207 0.20 30.95 -2.79
C LEU A 207 -1.04 30.54 -3.59
N ASP A 208 -1.30 31.28 -4.67
CA ASP A 208 -2.34 30.95 -5.64
C ASP A 208 -2.00 29.63 -6.35
N GLN A 209 -3.02 28.85 -6.65
CA GLN A 209 -2.90 27.58 -7.35
C GLN A 209 -3.92 27.48 -8.49
N VAL A 210 -3.64 26.59 -9.43
CA VAL A 210 -4.56 26.17 -10.48
C VAL A 210 -4.58 24.66 -10.52
N ALA A 211 -5.78 24.08 -10.45
CA ALA A 211 -6.01 22.68 -10.74
C ALA A 211 -6.38 22.52 -12.22
N ILE A 212 -5.81 21.53 -12.87
CA ILE A 212 -6.10 21.12 -14.25
C ILE A 212 -6.80 19.77 -14.17
N ALA A 213 -8.03 19.71 -14.63
CA ALA A 213 -8.82 18.49 -14.71
C ALA A 213 -8.35 17.58 -15.86
N PRO A 214 -8.71 16.29 -15.86
CA PRO A 214 -8.39 15.35 -16.94
C PRO A 214 -8.84 15.82 -18.33
N SER A 215 -9.97 16.53 -18.42
CA SER A 215 -10.47 17.20 -19.63
C SER A 215 -9.58 18.34 -20.14
N GLY A 216 -8.67 18.84 -19.32
CA GLY A 216 -7.87 20.05 -19.55
C GLY A 216 -8.49 21.33 -18.99
N ASP A 217 -9.69 21.25 -18.40
CA ASP A 217 -10.33 22.40 -17.77
C ASP A 217 -9.53 22.88 -16.56
N THR A 218 -9.36 24.20 -16.47
CA THR A 218 -8.56 24.82 -15.41
C THR A 218 -9.45 25.46 -14.35
N ARG A 219 -9.20 25.16 -13.08
CA ARG A 219 -9.89 25.75 -11.94
C ARG A 219 -8.91 26.54 -11.08
N SER A 220 -9.18 27.83 -10.90
CA SER A 220 -8.36 28.71 -10.06
C SER A 220 -8.65 28.44 -8.58
N LEU A 221 -7.59 28.35 -7.79
CA LEU A 221 -7.60 28.11 -6.35
C LEU A 221 -6.81 29.25 -5.68
N PRO A 222 -7.45 30.41 -5.44
CA PRO A 222 -6.76 31.58 -4.91
C PRO A 222 -6.26 31.34 -3.47
N ALA A 223 -5.18 32.02 -3.10
CA ALA A 223 -4.69 32.07 -1.74
C ALA A 223 -5.68 32.86 -0.87
N ALA A 224 -6.37 32.18 0.04
CA ALA A 224 -7.26 32.79 1.01
C ALA A 224 -7.06 32.12 2.38
N ASP A 225 -7.38 32.85 3.46
CA ASP A 225 -7.36 32.37 4.86
C ASP A 225 -8.52 31.37 5.16
N GLY A 226 -8.86 30.51 4.20
CA GLY A 226 -10.00 29.60 4.29
C GLY A 226 -9.83 28.35 3.41
N PRO A 227 -10.78 27.40 3.52
CA PRO A 227 -10.68 26.12 2.85
C PRO A 227 -10.67 26.26 1.32
N ARG A 228 -9.84 25.44 0.66
CA ARG A 228 -9.64 25.44 -0.80
C ARG A 228 -10.20 24.15 -1.37
N TYR A 229 -11.52 24.12 -1.52
CA TYR A 229 -12.22 22.93 -2.01
C TYR A 229 -12.04 22.74 -3.53
N LEU A 230 -11.51 21.57 -3.89
CA LEU A 230 -11.47 21.06 -5.25
C LEU A 230 -12.43 19.85 -5.36
N PRO A 231 -13.57 20.00 -6.05
CA PRO A 231 -14.41 18.86 -6.39
C PRO A 231 -13.75 18.03 -7.51
N LEU A 232 -13.78 16.71 -7.37
CA LEU A 232 -13.21 15.74 -8.30
C LEU A 232 -14.32 15.13 -9.17
N GLU A 233 -14.76 15.86 -10.19
CA GLU A 233 -15.95 15.53 -10.98
C GLU A 233 -15.69 14.55 -12.14
N GLU A 234 -14.41 14.38 -12.49
CA GLU A 234 -13.95 13.55 -13.59
C GLU A 234 -13.00 12.47 -13.07
N HIS A 235 -12.99 11.30 -13.71
CA HIS A 235 -11.96 10.29 -13.49
C HIS A 235 -10.72 10.62 -14.34
N GLY A 236 -9.53 10.31 -13.82
CA GLY A 236 -8.25 10.60 -14.47
C GLY A 236 -7.29 11.33 -13.55
N PHE A 237 -6.30 12.01 -14.13
CA PHE A 237 -5.25 12.71 -13.39
C PHE A 237 -5.56 14.20 -13.27
N TYR A 238 -5.71 14.69 -12.03
CA TYR A 238 -5.76 16.12 -11.74
C TYR A 238 -4.35 16.61 -11.45
N THR A 239 -3.96 17.73 -12.07
CA THR A 239 -2.66 18.35 -11.83
C THR A 239 -2.85 19.69 -11.13
N VAL A 240 -2.21 19.88 -9.98
CA VAL A 240 -2.25 21.14 -9.22
C VAL A 240 -0.86 21.79 -9.24
N ARG A 241 -0.82 23.07 -9.61
CA ARG A 241 0.42 23.87 -9.72
C ARG A 241 0.15 25.34 -9.49
N GLN A 242 1.19 26.15 -9.32
CA GLN A 242 1.04 27.60 -9.27
C GLN A 242 0.69 28.17 -10.67
N PRO A 243 -0.09 29.26 -10.76
CA PRO A 243 -0.39 29.91 -12.03
C PRO A 243 0.88 30.26 -12.80
N GLY A 244 0.98 29.83 -14.06
CA GLY A 244 2.12 30.10 -14.93
C GLY A 244 3.42 29.36 -14.59
N SER A 245 3.40 28.48 -13.58
CA SER A 245 4.50 27.57 -13.29
C SER A 245 4.34 26.26 -14.08
N ASP A 246 5.46 25.65 -14.45
CA ASP A 246 5.50 24.27 -14.95
C ASP A 246 6.61 23.52 -14.22
N PRO A 247 6.35 23.09 -12.97
CA PRO A 247 7.37 22.44 -12.17
C PRO A 247 7.75 21.09 -12.77
N ASP A 248 9.02 20.70 -12.70
CA ASP A 248 9.51 19.38 -13.14
C ASP A 248 8.77 18.20 -12.44
N ARG A 249 8.13 18.48 -11.28
CA ARG A 249 7.30 17.55 -10.52
C ARG A 249 6.04 18.26 -10.03
N PRO A 250 4.95 18.30 -10.80
CA PRO A 250 3.70 18.87 -10.33
C PRO A 250 3.01 17.93 -9.32
N PHE A 251 2.15 18.49 -8.47
CA PHE A 251 1.28 17.68 -7.62
C PHE A 251 0.18 17.05 -8.49
N VAL A 252 0.08 15.72 -8.48
CA VAL A 252 -0.90 14.98 -9.29
C VAL A 252 -1.74 14.09 -8.39
N MET A 253 -3.06 14.13 -8.57
CA MET A 253 -4.03 13.25 -7.90
C MET A 253 -4.65 12.31 -8.93
N ALA A 254 -4.72 11.02 -8.61
CA ALA A 254 -5.43 10.05 -9.43
C ALA A 254 -6.88 9.98 -8.93
N VAL A 255 -7.85 10.04 -9.84
CA VAL A 255 -9.27 9.92 -9.52
C VAL A 255 -9.84 8.75 -10.30
N ASN A 256 -10.34 7.76 -9.58
CA ASN A 256 -10.95 6.56 -10.15
C ASN A 256 -12.49 6.63 -10.03
N VAL A 257 -13.18 5.80 -10.80
CA VAL A 257 -14.60 5.54 -10.58
C VAL A 257 -14.75 4.51 -9.49
N ASP A 258 -15.81 4.63 -8.68
CA ASP A 258 -16.17 3.56 -7.77
C ASP A 258 -16.64 2.36 -8.59
N LEU A 259 -16.06 1.19 -8.33
CA LEU A 259 -16.43 -0.04 -9.01
C LEU A 259 -17.54 -0.80 -8.27
N GLU A 260 -18.00 -0.33 -7.11
CA GLU A 260 -19.12 -0.93 -6.38
C GLU A 260 -20.39 -1.02 -7.26
N GLU A 261 -20.65 -0.04 -8.12
CA GLU A 261 -21.80 -0.10 -9.06
C GLU A 261 -21.60 -1.14 -10.17
N SER A 262 -20.36 -1.57 -10.42
CA SER A 262 -20.00 -2.61 -11.40
C SER A 262 -19.79 -3.99 -10.77
N ASP A 263 -20.00 -4.14 -9.46
CA ASP A 263 -19.91 -5.44 -8.80
C ASP A 263 -21.15 -6.29 -9.15
N LEU A 264 -20.95 -7.29 -10.00
CA LEU A 264 -21.99 -8.24 -10.41
C LEU A 264 -22.11 -9.43 -9.46
N THR A 265 -21.45 -9.40 -8.31
CA THR A 265 -21.62 -10.41 -7.26
C THR A 265 -23.09 -10.46 -6.87
N ARG A 266 -23.62 -11.67 -6.71
CA ARG A 266 -25.03 -11.85 -6.36
C ARG A 266 -25.25 -11.28 -4.96
N ILE A 267 -26.01 -10.19 -4.88
CA ILE A 267 -26.51 -9.67 -3.62
C ILE A 267 -27.48 -10.67 -2.99
N ASP A 268 -27.41 -10.83 -1.67
CA ASP A 268 -28.39 -11.63 -0.94
C ASP A 268 -29.76 -10.94 -1.04
N PRO A 269 -30.86 -11.68 -1.32
CA PRO A 269 -32.18 -11.08 -1.45
C PRO A 269 -32.65 -10.30 -0.22
N GLN A 270 -32.22 -10.69 0.99
CA GLN A 270 -32.56 -10.00 2.22
C GLN A 270 -31.77 -8.69 2.36
N GLU A 271 -30.51 -8.69 1.94
CA GLU A 271 -29.64 -7.50 1.93
C GLU A 271 -30.12 -6.46 0.91
N LEU A 272 -30.59 -6.90 -0.26
CA LEU A 272 -31.20 -6.03 -1.27
C LEU A 272 -32.47 -5.33 -0.74
N VAL A 273 -33.33 -6.06 -0.03
CA VAL A 273 -34.55 -5.48 0.57
C VAL A 273 -34.18 -4.42 1.59
N LEU A 274 -33.18 -4.67 2.44
CA LEU A 274 -32.71 -3.71 3.45
C LEU A 274 -32.10 -2.44 2.81
N GLN A 275 -31.32 -2.57 1.74
CA GLN A 275 -30.76 -1.40 1.03
C GLN A 275 -31.84 -0.54 0.37
N ILE A 276 -32.87 -1.17 -0.21
CA ILE A 276 -34.00 -0.47 -0.82
C ILE A 276 -34.87 0.19 0.27
N GLU A 277 -35.14 -0.49 1.38
CA GLU A 277 -35.89 0.08 2.51
C GLU A 277 -35.15 1.25 3.16
N ALA A 278 -33.81 1.17 3.27
CA ALA A 278 -32.99 2.26 3.80
C ALA A 278 -32.91 3.47 2.85
N ALA A 279 -32.88 3.25 1.53
CA ALA A 279 -32.87 4.32 0.53
C ALA A 279 -34.25 4.96 0.33
N THR A 280 -35.32 4.27 0.72
CA THR A 280 -36.71 4.65 0.43
C THR A 280 -37.52 4.77 1.70
N ALA A 281 -37.10 5.55 2.69
CA ALA A 281 -38.02 5.98 3.75
C ALA A 281 -38.85 7.18 3.25
N PRO A 282 -40.16 7.03 2.92
CA PRO A 282 -41.03 8.17 2.66
C PRO A 282 -41.90 8.45 3.91
N PRO A 283 -42.52 9.63 3.98
CA PRO A 283 -43.47 9.97 5.03
C PRO A 283 -44.71 9.07 4.96
N ASP A 284 -45.33 8.86 6.12
CA ASP A 284 -46.52 8.05 6.36
C ASP A 284 -47.63 8.09 5.28
N ASP A 285 -48.32 6.94 5.20
CA ASP A 285 -49.64 6.66 4.60
C ASP A 285 -49.72 6.41 3.08
N GLY A 286 -49.34 5.19 2.68
CA GLY A 286 -49.77 4.52 1.44
C GLY A 286 -49.60 2.99 1.55
N PRO A 287 -50.44 2.16 0.88
CA PRO A 287 -50.38 0.71 1.05
C PRO A 287 -49.01 0.18 0.65
N ALA A 288 -48.47 -0.71 1.49
CA ALA A 288 -47.11 -1.21 1.40
C ALA A 288 -46.79 -1.74 -0.01
N LEU A 289 -45.62 -1.36 -0.53
CA LEU A 289 -45.11 -1.73 -1.85
C LEU A 289 -45.21 -3.25 -2.13
N GLY A 290 -45.16 -4.08 -1.08
CA GLY A 290 -45.38 -5.52 -1.14
C GLY A 290 -46.74 -5.94 -1.72
N GLU A 291 -47.84 -5.31 -1.28
CA GLU A 291 -49.19 -5.62 -1.81
C GLU A 291 -49.33 -5.20 -3.28
N ALA A 292 -48.72 -4.08 -3.66
CA ALA A 292 -48.71 -3.60 -5.04
C ALA A 292 -47.89 -4.50 -5.98
N LEU A 293 -46.82 -5.12 -5.47
CA LEU A 293 -45.99 -6.07 -6.20
C LEU A 293 -46.65 -7.45 -6.33
N GLU A 294 -47.36 -7.93 -5.30
CA GLU A 294 -48.13 -9.17 -5.36
C GLU A 294 -49.30 -9.06 -6.36
N LEU A 295 -50.06 -7.96 -6.32
CA LEU A 295 -51.13 -7.68 -7.29
C LEU A 295 -50.59 -7.62 -8.73
N ARG A 296 -49.39 -7.05 -8.95
CA ARG A 296 -48.74 -7.06 -10.28
C ARG A 296 -48.27 -8.44 -10.72
N ARG A 297 -47.79 -9.28 -9.80
CA ARG A 297 -47.38 -10.67 -10.10
C ARG A 297 -48.57 -11.53 -10.50
N GLU A 298 -49.67 -11.47 -9.75
CA GLU A 298 -50.89 -12.22 -10.10
C GLU A 298 -51.47 -11.79 -11.46
N ASP A 299 -51.43 -10.49 -11.77
CA ASP A 299 -51.88 -9.98 -13.07
C ASP A 299 -50.94 -10.37 -14.23
N GLN A 300 -49.63 -10.51 -13.98
CA GLN A 300 -48.66 -11.02 -14.97
C GLN A 300 -48.81 -12.52 -15.21
N GLU A 301 -49.02 -13.32 -14.15
CA GLU A 301 -49.22 -14.77 -14.27
C GLU A 301 -50.47 -15.12 -15.08
N ARG A 302 -51.56 -14.37 -14.91
CA ARG A 302 -52.78 -14.54 -15.71
C ARG A 302 -52.54 -14.25 -17.20
N ARG A 303 -51.76 -13.20 -17.52
CA ARG A 303 -51.43 -12.81 -18.91
C ARG A 303 -50.46 -13.78 -19.59
N GLN A 304 -49.65 -14.51 -18.84
CA GLN A 304 -48.68 -15.49 -19.37
C GLN A 304 -49.23 -16.92 -19.46
N SER A 305 -50.54 -17.15 -19.31
CA SER A 305 -51.10 -18.52 -19.39
C SER A 305 -51.43 -18.98 -20.82
N VAL A 306 -51.45 -18.06 -21.81
CA VAL A 306 -51.89 -18.34 -23.19
C VAL A 306 -50.92 -19.27 -23.95
N TRP A 307 -49.60 -19.18 -23.73
CA TRP A 307 -48.62 -20.03 -24.43
C TRP A 307 -48.74 -21.51 -24.07
N ARG A 308 -49.20 -21.84 -22.84
CA ARG A 308 -49.46 -23.23 -22.42
C ARG A 308 -50.55 -23.87 -23.28
N TRP A 309 -51.58 -23.11 -23.62
CA TRP A 309 -52.63 -23.56 -24.53
C TRP A 309 -52.15 -23.67 -25.98
N LEU A 310 -51.26 -22.78 -26.43
CA LEU A 310 -50.61 -22.88 -27.75
C LEU A 310 -49.71 -24.12 -27.86
N LEU A 311 -48.94 -24.44 -26.82
CA LEU A 311 -48.14 -25.68 -26.78
C LEU A 311 -49.00 -26.93 -26.80
N LEU A 312 -50.11 -26.93 -26.04
CA LEU A 312 -51.04 -28.05 -26.03
C LEU A 312 -51.67 -28.25 -27.41
N ALA A 313 -52.06 -27.17 -28.09
CA ALA A 313 -52.59 -27.21 -29.45
C ALA A 313 -51.55 -27.73 -30.45
N ALA A 314 -50.30 -27.26 -30.36
CA ALA A 314 -49.19 -27.74 -31.20
C ALA A 314 -48.92 -29.24 -30.98
N LEU A 315 -48.96 -29.71 -29.73
CA LEU A 315 -48.80 -31.13 -29.41
C LEU A 315 -49.91 -31.99 -30.01
N ILE A 316 -51.16 -31.56 -29.91
CA ILE A 316 -52.31 -32.28 -30.52
C ILE A 316 -52.16 -32.34 -32.05
N LEU A 317 -51.72 -31.24 -32.66
CA LEU A 317 -51.52 -31.19 -34.12
C LEU A 317 -50.43 -32.15 -34.57
N LEU A 318 -49.32 -32.23 -33.82
CA LEU A 318 -48.19 -33.11 -34.10
C LEU A 318 -48.55 -34.59 -33.92
N ILE A 319 -49.34 -34.92 -32.88
CA ILE A 319 -49.90 -36.26 -32.71
C ILE A 319 -50.86 -36.60 -33.85
N GLY A 320 -51.72 -35.67 -34.23
CA GLY A 320 -52.66 -35.83 -35.34
C GLY A 320 -51.95 -36.08 -36.66
N GLU A 321 -50.91 -35.31 -36.96
CA GLU A 321 -50.05 -35.50 -38.14
C GLU A 321 -49.37 -36.87 -38.12
N THR A 322 -48.86 -37.31 -36.98
CA THR A 322 -48.21 -38.61 -36.84
C THR A 322 -49.18 -39.76 -37.10
N VAL A 323 -50.44 -39.65 -36.64
CA VAL A 323 -51.49 -40.65 -36.90
C VAL A 323 -51.95 -40.63 -38.35
N LEU A 324 -52.00 -39.46 -39.00
CA LEU A 324 -52.34 -39.36 -40.42
C LEU A 324 -51.23 -39.82 -41.36
N SER A 325 -49.98 -39.74 -40.90
CA SER A 325 -48.78 -40.10 -41.66
C SER A 325 -48.42 -41.60 -41.60
N ASN A 326 -49.16 -42.40 -40.84
CA ASN A 326 -48.98 -43.84 -40.69
C ASN A 326 -50.19 -44.62 -41.22
#